data_AF-A0A962HE63-F1
#
_entry.id   AF-A0A962HE63-F1
#
_cell.length_a   1.000
_cell.length_b   1.000
_cell.length_c   1.000
_cell.angle_alpha   90.00
_cell.angle_beta   90.00
_cell.angle_gamma   90.00
#
_symmetry.space_group_name_H-M   'P 1'
#
loop_
_entity.id
_entity.type
_entity.pdbx_description
1 polymer ?
#
loop_
_entity_poly.entity_id
_entity_poly.type
_entity_poly.pdbx_seq_one_letter_code
_entity_poly.pdbx_strand_id
1 'polypeptide(L)'
;AVIRQDVAGILASLSGHADLAITDYPEVQSAIIDLKQAELNLAHTEILAPFDGFVSNVPPIGKHLGQGSPVLTVVAGNDIWVEANFNETELADIRVNQPVVISVDAYPGRKWQGHISSLSPATGAEFSILPPQNATGNWIKVVQRVPVRIDMEQHSGDPVLRAGMSVHVSVDLHSSSS
;
A
#
# COMPACT_ATOMS: atom_id res chain seq x y z
N ALA A 1 31.04 -20.09 60.75
CA ALA A 1 31.64 -19.47 59.55
C ALA A 1 31.11 -20.13 58.27
N VAL A 2 31.18 -21.46 58.16
CA VAL A 2 30.75 -22.25 56.98
C VAL A 2 29.30 -22.00 56.54
N ILE A 3 28.34 -21.96 57.48
CA ILE A 3 26.91 -21.73 57.18
C ILE A 3 26.65 -20.40 56.43
N ARG A 4 27.44 -19.34 56.69
CA ARG A 4 27.29 -18.06 55.97
C ARG A 4 27.80 -18.13 54.54
N GLN A 5 28.78 -18.98 54.29
CA GLN A 5 29.38 -19.15 52.96
C GLN A 5 28.47 -19.99 52.05
N ASP A 6 27.80 -20.99 52.62
CA ASP A 6 26.81 -21.81 51.89
C ASP A 6 25.57 -20.97 51.50
N VAL A 7 25.08 -20.13 52.42
CA VAL A 7 23.95 -19.22 52.14
C VAL A 7 24.32 -18.18 51.09
N ALA A 8 25.55 -17.67 51.10
CA ALA A 8 26.04 -16.74 50.08
C ALA A 8 26.18 -17.41 48.69
N GLY A 9 26.60 -18.68 48.64
CA GLY A 9 26.66 -19.46 47.40
C GLY A 9 25.27 -19.74 46.81
N ILE A 10 24.30 -20.07 47.66
CA ILE A 10 22.90 -20.31 47.25
C ILE A 10 22.25 -19.00 46.79
N LEU A 11 22.48 -17.88 47.49
CA LEU A 11 22.00 -16.57 47.07
C LEU A 11 22.64 -16.11 45.76
N ALA A 12 23.93 -16.38 45.53
CA ALA A 12 24.60 -16.08 44.27
C ALA A 12 24.01 -16.89 43.11
N SER A 13 23.63 -18.16 43.33
CA SER A 13 22.93 -18.98 42.33
C SER A 13 21.50 -18.50 42.03
N LEU A 14 20.90 -17.72 42.94
CA LEU A 14 19.57 -17.11 42.80
C LEU A 14 19.67 -15.61 42.41
N SER A 15 20.79 -15.16 41.86
CA SER A 15 21.02 -13.75 41.50
C SER A 15 20.76 -12.74 42.63
N GLY A 16 20.94 -13.15 43.90
CA GLY A 16 20.83 -12.30 45.08
C GLY A 16 19.41 -11.99 45.54
N HIS A 17 18.37 -12.58 44.94
CA HIS A 17 16.97 -12.25 45.22
C HIS A 17 16.17 -13.52 45.52
N ALA A 18 15.90 -13.77 46.81
CA ALA A 18 15.08 -14.91 47.26
C ALA A 18 13.57 -14.67 47.13
N ASP A 19 13.17 -13.42 46.82
CA ASP A 19 11.76 -12.95 46.82
C ASP A 19 11.23 -12.57 45.43
N LEU A 20 11.99 -12.83 44.35
CA LEU A 20 11.48 -12.63 42.99
C LEU A 20 10.50 -13.75 42.63
N ALA A 21 9.41 -13.41 41.94
CA ALA A 21 8.57 -14.42 41.33
C ALA A 21 9.42 -15.24 40.35
N ILE A 22 9.16 -16.55 40.23
CA ILE A 22 9.92 -17.47 39.35
C ILE A 22 9.99 -16.92 37.90
N THR A 23 8.99 -16.13 37.49
CA THR A 23 8.89 -15.49 36.18
C THR A 23 9.86 -14.32 35.96
N ASP A 24 10.39 -13.71 37.03
CA ASP A 24 11.24 -12.52 36.98
C ASP A 24 12.75 -12.85 36.95
N TYR A 25 13.11 -14.13 37.08
CA TYR A 25 14.50 -14.55 36.92
C TYR A 25 14.94 -14.34 35.45
N PRO A 26 16.13 -13.74 35.20
CA PRO A 26 16.59 -13.44 33.84
C PRO A 26 16.61 -14.65 32.90
N GLU A 27 16.96 -15.84 33.42
CA GLU A 27 16.97 -17.09 32.65
C GLU A 27 15.55 -17.50 32.21
N VAL A 28 14.57 -17.36 33.10
CA VAL A 28 13.16 -17.66 32.81
C VAL A 28 12.59 -16.63 31.84
N GLN A 29 12.92 -15.34 32.01
CA GLN A 29 12.52 -14.29 31.07
C GLN A 29 13.11 -14.53 29.67
N SER A 30 14.38 -14.93 29.57
CA SER A 30 15.01 -15.29 28.30
C SER A 30 14.26 -16.45 27.64
N ALA A 31 13.99 -17.52 28.38
CA ALA A 31 13.26 -18.68 27.85
C ALA A 31 11.83 -18.32 27.39
N ILE A 32 11.16 -17.38 28.08
CA ILE A 32 9.85 -16.86 27.66
C ILE A 32 9.95 -16.04 26.37
N ILE A 33 11.00 -15.23 26.21
CA ILE A 33 11.23 -14.47 24.97
C ILE A 33 11.48 -15.43 23.80
N ASP A 34 12.32 -16.45 23.99
CA ASP A 34 12.62 -17.45 22.98
C ASP A 34 11.36 -18.23 22.56
N LEU A 35 10.53 -18.60 23.54
CA LEU A 35 9.24 -19.24 23.28
C LEU A 35 8.32 -18.33 22.44
N LYS A 36 8.15 -17.07 22.84
CA LYS A 36 7.33 -16.10 22.09
C LYS A 36 7.85 -15.86 20.68
N GLN A 37 9.17 -15.83 20.50
CA GLN A 37 9.78 -15.71 19.18
C GLN A 37 9.48 -16.94 18.32
N ALA A 38 9.58 -18.15 18.89
CA ALA A 38 9.24 -19.38 18.18
C ALA A 38 7.74 -19.42 17.79
N GLU A 39 6.85 -18.98 18.67
CA GLU A 39 5.41 -18.86 18.40
C GLU A 39 5.12 -17.86 17.27
N LEU A 40 5.76 -16.68 17.30
CA LEU A 40 5.63 -15.69 16.22
C LEU A 40 6.17 -16.23 14.89
N ASN A 41 7.30 -16.92 14.90
CA ASN A 41 7.86 -17.53 13.69
C ASN A 41 6.94 -18.61 13.12
N LEU A 42 6.28 -19.39 13.98
CA LEU A 42 5.28 -20.36 13.56
C LEU A 42 4.06 -19.65 12.95
N ALA A 43 3.54 -18.61 13.60
CA ALA A 43 2.42 -17.83 13.07
C ALA A 43 2.75 -17.18 11.71
N HIS A 44 3.99 -16.71 11.51
CA HIS A 44 4.45 -16.14 10.24
C HIS A 44 4.61 -17.17 9.10
N THR A 45 4.43 -18.47 9.36
CA THR A 45 4.39 -19.49 8.30
C THR A 45 3.06 -19.50 7.54
N GLU A 46 2.00 -18.97 8.15
CA GLU A 46 0.69 -18.80 7.52
C GLU A 46 0.54 -17.36 7.00
N ILE A 47 0.49 -17.22 5.68
CA ILE A 47 0.35 -15.91 5.04
C ILE A 47 -1.13 -15.71 4.67
N LEU A 48 -1.78 -14.78 5.36
CA LEU A 48 -3.17 -14.38 5.10
C LEU A 48 -3.23 -13.12 4.23
N ALA A 49 -4.28 -13.00 3.42
CA ALA A 49 -4.52 -11.80 2.64
C ALA A 49 -4.96 -10.65 3.56
N PRO A 50 -4.40 -9.43 3.43
CA PRO A 50 -4.79 -8.29 4.27
C PRO A 50 -6.14 -7.68 3.87
N PHE A 51 -6.63 -7.97 2.66
CA PHE A 51 -7.91 -7.48 2.12
C PHE A 51 -8.45 -8.42 1.04
N ASP A 52 -9.73 -8.26 0.72
CA ASP A 52 -10.40 -9.01 -0.35
C ASP A 52 -9.93 -8.57 -1.74
N GLY A 53 -9.63 -9.53 -2.61
CA GLY A 53 -9.14 -9.22 -3.94
C GLY A 53 -8.80 -10.42 -4.80
N PHE A 54 -8.10 -10.15 -5.89
CA PHE A 54 -7.64 -11.14 -6.86
C PHE A 54 -6.16 -11.44 -6.67
N VAL A 55 -5.80 -12.73 -6.61
CA VAL A 55 -4.42 -13.17 -6.49
C VAL A 55 -3.78 -13.31 -7.87
N SER A 56 -2.56 -12.79 -8.01
CA SER A 56 -1.69 -12.93 -9.18
C SER A 56 -0.28 -13.35 -8.74
N ASN A 57 0.52 -13.86 -9.68
CA ASN A 57 1.90 -14.32 -9.46
C ASN A 57 2.06 -15.38 -8.36
N VAL A 58 1.20 -16.40 -8.35
CA VAL A 58 1.28 -17.50 -7.39
C VAL A 58 2.53 -18.37 -7.66
N PRO A 59 3.40 -18.61 -6.66
CA PRO A 59 4.59 -19.42 -6.84
C PRO A 59 4.23 -20.92 -6.92
N PRO A 60 4.99 -21.72 -7.67
CA PRO A 60 4.78 -23.16 -7.72
C PRO A 60 5.10 -23.81 -6.38
N ILE A 61 4.41 -24.91 -6.09
CA ILE A 61 4.63 -25.72 -4.89
C ILE A 61 6.10 -26.20 -4.86
N GLY A 62 6.73 -26.11 -3.68
CA GLY A 62 8.13 -26.52 -3.48
C GLY A 62 9.17 -25.42 -3.76
N LYS A 63 8.75 -24.22 -4.17
CA LYS A 63 9.66 -23.08 -4.27
C LYS A 63 10.04 -22.58 -2.88
N HIS A 64 11.34 -22.57 -2.57
CA HIS A 64 11.86 -21.91 -1.36
C HIS A 64 11.92 -20.39 -1.57
N LEU A 65 11.47 -19.64 -0.56
CA LEU A 65 11.47 -18.18 -0.55
C LEU A 65 12.31 -17.68 0.62
N GLY A 66 13.11 -16.65 0.37
CA GLY A 66 13.86 -15.97 1.43
C GLY A 66 12.97 -14.99 2.19
N GLN A 67 13.36 -14.65 3.42
CA GLN A 67 12.69 -13.61 4.19
C GLN A 67 12.65 -12.29 3.40
N GLY A 68 11.49 -11.64 3.38
CA GLY A 68 11.27 -10.40 2.64
C GLY A 68 11.09 -10.56 1.12
N SER A 69 11.15 -11.78 0.58
CA SER A 69 10.86 -12.01 -0.83
C SER A 69 9.35 -11.89 -1.08
N PRO A 70 8.91 -11.21 -2.16
CA PRO A 70 7.50 -11.17 -2.52
C PRO A 70 7.01 -12.58 -2.88
N VAL A 71 5.97 -13.04 -2.18
CA VAL A 71 5.40 -14.39 -2.35
C VAL A 71 4.31 -14.37 -3.42
N LEU A 72 3.34 -13.48 -3.29
CA LEU A 72 2.16 -13.36 -4.14
C LEU A 72 1.75 -11.89 -4.28
N THR A 73 0.98 -11.57 -5.30
CA THR A 73 0.43 -10.23 -5.50
C THR A 73 -1.09 -10.30 -5.31
N VAL A 74 -1.65 -9.51 -4.39
CA VAL A 74 -3.11 -9.35 -4.25
C VAL A 74 -3.50 -7.99 -4.81
N VAL A 75 -4.46 -7.97 -5.72
CA VAL A 75 -5.06 -6.76 -6.28
C VAL A 75 -6.44 -6.59 -5.66
N ALA A 76 -6.69 -5.46 -5.00
CA ALA A 76 -7.97 -5.19 -4.34
C ALA A 76 -9.12 -5.27 -5.36
N GLY A 77 -10.20 -5.96 -4.99
CA GLY A 77 -11.38 -6.11 -5.84
C GLY A 77 -12.39 -4.96 -5.69
N ASN A 78 -12.41 -4.35 -4.52
CA ASN A 78 -13.24 -3.20 -4.17
C ASN A 78 -12.37 -1.93 -4.22
N ASP A 79 -12.99 -0.80 -4.57
CA ASP A 79 -12.35 0.50 -4.77
C ASP A 79 -11.51 0.57 -6.06
N ILE A 80 -12.18 0.48 -7.22
CA ILE A 80 -11.54 0.74 -8.50
C ILE A 80 -11.45 2.24 -8.74
N TRP A 81 -10.23 2.73 -9.01
CA TRP A 81 -9.98 4.09 -9.46
C TRP A 81 -9.34 4.11 -10.85
N VAL A 82 -9.50 5.24 -11.52
CA VAL A 82 -8.82 5.60 -12.76
C VAL A 82 -7.81 6.71 -12.43
N GLU A 83 -6.61 6.58 -12.97
CA GLU A 83 -5.65 7.69 -13.03
C GLU A 83 -5.69 8.30 -14.43
N ALA A 84 -6.22 9.52 -14.52
CA ALA A 84 -6.34 10.26 -15.77
C ALA A 84 -5.33 11.40 -15.81
N ASN A 85 -4.51 11.45 -16.86
CA ASN A 85 -3.48 12.47 -17.03
C ASN A 85 -4.00 13.63 -17.89
N PHE A 86 -4.49 14.69 -17.24
CA PHE A 86 -5.02 15.89 -17.91
C PHE A 86 -3.91 16.89 -18.22
N ASN A 87 -4.11 17.72 -19.23
CA ASN A 87 -3.22 18.84 -19.49
C ASN A 87 -3.36 19.89 -18.37
N GLU A 88 -2.27 20.54 -17.97
CA GLU A 88 -2.29 21.58 -16.94
C GLU A 88 -3.34 22.68 -17.20
N THR A 89 -3.54 23.05 -18.47
CA THR A 89 -4.54 24.04 -18.88
C THR A 89 -5.98 23.58 -18.66
N GLU A 90 -6.24 22.28 -18.71
CA GLU A 90 -7.58 21.70 -18.50
C GLU A 90 -7.91 21.62 -17.00
N LEU A 91 -6.90 21.63 -16.13
CA LEU A 91 -7.08 21.58 -14.68
C LEU A 91 -7.83 22.80 -14.12
N ALA A 92 -7.79 23.93 -14.83
CA ALA A 92 -8.40 25.19 -14.41
C ALA A 92 -9.91 25.05 -14.12
N ASP A 93 -10.60 24.18 -14.86
CA ASP A 93 -12.04 23.98 -14.78
C ASP A 93 -12.42 22.71 -14.00
N ILE A 94 -11.43 21.86 -13.67
CA ILE A 94 -11.62 20.60 -12.97
C ILE A 94 -11.65 20.82 -11.45
N ARG A 95 -12.60 20.21 -10.75
CA ARG A 95 -12.73 20.27 -9.28
C ARG A 95 -12.97 18.88 -8.70
N VAL A 96 -12.54 18.70 -7.44
CA VAL A 96 -12.87 17.50 -6.65
C VAL A 96 -14.38 17.37 -6.53
N ASN A 97 -14.89 16.15 -6.53
CA ASN A 97 -16.30 15.76 -6.54
C ASN A 97 -17.08 16.07 -7.83
N GLN A 98 -16.43 16.53 -8.90
CA GLN A 98 -17.12 16.64 -10.19
C GLN A 98 -17.49 15.25 -10.73
N PRO A 99 -18.69 15.10 -11.30
CA PRO A 99 -19.11 13.86 -11.92
C PRO A 99 -18.33 13.61 -13.21
N VAL A 100 -18.01 12.34 -13.44
CA VAL A 100 -17.30 11.90 -14.64
C VAL A 100 -17.96 10.68 -15.25
N VAL A 101 -17.81 10.58 -16.57
CA VAL A 101 -18.21 9.40 -17.34
C VAL A 101 -16.94 8.72 -17.85
N ILE A 102 -16.81 7.44 -17.53
CA ILE A 102 -15.65 6.62 -17.90
C ILE A 102 -16.12 5.54 -18.89
N SER A 103 -15.39 5.36 -19.98
CA SER A 103 -15.58 4.24 -20.90
C SER A 103 -14.28 3.47 -21.06
N VAL A 104 -14.34 2.15 -20.94
CA VAL A 104 -13.17 1.26 -20.98
C VAL A 104 -13.09 0.61 -22.36
N ASP A 105 -11.92 0.65 -23.00
CA ASP A 105 -11.74 0.16 -24.38
C ASP A 105 -12.05 -1.34 -24.53
N ALA A 106 -11.82 -2.11 -23.47
CA ALA A 106 -12.12 -3.54 -23.41
C ALA A 106 -13.64 -3.85 -23.45
N TYR A 107 -14.49 -2.86 -23.13
CA TYR A 107 -15.94 -3.02 -23.01
C TYR A 107 -16.67 -1.89 -23.77
N PRO A 108 -16.53 -1.84 -25.11
CA PRO A 108 -17.17 -0.80 -25.91
C PRO A 108 -18.69 -0.83 -25.73
N GLY A 109 -19.27 0.31 -25.36
CA GLY A 109 -20.71 0.48 -25.14
C GLY A 109 -21.14 0.47 -23.67
N ARG A 110 -20.28 0.07 -22.72
CA ARG A 110 -20.54 0.27 -21.29
C ARG A 110 -19.86 1.55 -20.81
N LYS A 111 -20.60 2.30 -19.99
CA LYS A 111 -20.15 3.53 -19.35
C LYS A 111 -20.27 3.35 -17.85
N TRP A 112 -19.23 3.77 -17.15
CA TRP A 112 -19.20 3.87 -15.70
C TRP A 112 -19.37 5.32 -15.30
N GLN A 113 -20.05 5.52 -14.18
CA GLN A 113 -20.10 6.80 -13.51
C GLN A 113 -19.01 6.83 -12.45
N GLY A 114 -18.56 8.02 -12.11
CA GLY A 114 -17.59 8.23 -11.06
C GLY A 114 -17.51 9.69 -10.69
N HIS A 115 -16.57 10.00 -9.82
CA HIS A 115 -16.27 11.36 -9.42
C HIS A 115 -14.78 11.57 -9.24
N ILE A 116 -14.35 12.82 -9.37
CA ILE A 116 -12.96 13.19 -9.14
C ILE A 116 -12.67 13.14 -7.64
N SER A 117 -11.80 12.23 -7.21
CA SER A 117 -11.48 12.03 -5.80
C SER A 117 -10.33 12.92 -5.34
N SER A 118 -9.30 13.08 -6.18
CA SER A 118 -8.18 13.97 -5.85
C SER A 118 -7.46 14.51 -7.07
N LEU A 119 -6.95 15.72 -6.94
CA LEU A 119 -6.01 16.34 -7.86
C LEU A 119 -4.62 16.25 -7.23
N SER A 120 -3.64 15.71 -7.95
CA SER A 120 -2.28 15.65 -7.40
C SER A 120 -1.73 17.07 -7.19
N PRO A 121 -1.16 17.39 -6.02
CA PRO A 121 -0.68 18.74 -5.71
C PRO A 121 0.58 19.15 -6.49
N ALA A 122 1.19 18.22 -7.23
CA ALA A 122 2.43 18.43 -7.95
C ALA A 122 2.36 17.81 -9.36
N THR A 123 2.97 18.49 -10.33
CA THR A 123 3.20 17.93 -11.66
C THR A 123 4.39 16.96 -11.59
N GLY A 124 4.39 15.88 -12.39
CA GLY A 124 5.48 14.90 -12.40
C GLY A 124 6.88 15.49 -12.71
N ALA A 125 6.94 16.72 -13.22
CA ALA A 125 8.17 17.45 -13.50
C ALA A 125 8.89 17.97 -12.24
N GLU A 126 8.20 18.20 -11.11
CA GLU A 126 8.85 18.70 -9.88
C GLU A 126 9.67 17.62 -9.15
N PHE A 127 9.44 16.33 -9.46
CA PHE A 127 10.15 15.20 -8.84
C PHE A 127 11.25 14.60 -9.72
N SER A 128 11.53 15.17 -10.90
CA SER A 128 12.62 14.70 -11.76
C SER A 128 13.96 15.27 -11.29
N ILE A 129 14.94 14.39 -11.02
CA ILE A 129 16.34 14.75 -10.72
C ILE A 129 16.98 15.51 -11.89
N LEU A 130 16.44 15.36 -13.10
CA LEU A 130 16.84 16.08 -14.29
C LEU A 130 15.70 17.03 -14.69
N PRO A 131 15.82 18.35 -14.46
CA PRO A 131 14.91 19.29 -15.08
C PRO A 131 15.01 19.16 -16.61
N PRO A 132 13.90 19.30 -17.36
CA PRO A 132 13.97 19.35 -18.81
C PRO A 132 14.79 20.58 -19.24
N GLN A 133 16.07 20.35 -19.54
CA GLN A 133 16.98 21.35 -20.06
C GLN A 133 16.62 21.65 -21.52
N ASN A 134 15.68 22.55 -21.76
CA ASN A 134 15.46 23.13 -23.09
C ASN A 134 16.54 24.19 -23.38
N ALA A 135 17.80 23.75 -23.45
CA ALA A 135 18.96 24.60 -23.65
C ALA A 135 19.24 24.82 -25.15
N THR A 136 18.39 25.56 -25.89
CA THR A 136 18.74 25.99 -27.27
C THR A 136 17.95 27.17 -27.85
N GLY A 137 17.44 28.09 -27.02
CA GLY A 137 16.98 29.40 -27.52
C GLY A 137 15.71 29.41 -28.39
N ASN A 138 14.98 28.29 -28.48
CA ASN A 138 13.64 28.25 -29.04
C ASN A 138 12.64 28.01 -27.90
N TRP A 139 11.89 29.05 -27.52
CA TRP A 139 10.96 28.98 -26.40
C TRP A 139 9.70 28.22 -26.83
N ILE A 140 9.73 26.89 -26.74
CA ILE A 140 8.56 26.04 -26.98
C ILE A 140 7.91 25.77 -25.63
N LYS A 141 6.70 26.30 -25.43
CA LYS A 141 5.89 26.01 -24.23
C LYS A 141 5.41 24.56 -24.30
N VAL A 142 5.96 23.71 -23.44
CA VAL A 142 5.53 22.31 -23.28
C VAL A 142 4.50 22.25 -22.17
N VAL A 143 3.30 21.73 -22.46
CA VAL A 143 2.24 21.55 -21.46
C VAL A 143 2.56 20.34 -20.60
N GLN A 144 2.54 20.53 -19.27
CA GLN A 144 2.71 19.44 -18.32
C GLN A 144 1.41 18.67 -18.15
N ARG A 145 1.52 17.38 -17.82
CA ARG A 145 0.36 16.54 -17.49
C ARG A 145 0.26 16.39 -15.99
N VAL A 146 -0.96 16.53 -15.49
CA VAL A 146 -1.30 16.41 -14.07
C VAL A 146 -2.13 15.14 -13.89
N PRO A 147 -1.66 14.18 -13.07
CA PRO A 147 -2.44 13.00 -12.75
C PRO A 147 -3.60 13.38 -11.83
N VAL A 148 -4.81 13.04 -12.25
CA VAL A 148 -6.06 13.20 -11.53
C VAL A 148 -6.61 11.82 -11.20
N ARG A 149 -6.92 11.61 -9.93
CA ARG A 149 -7.53 10.37 -9.45
C ARG A 149 -9.04 10.50 -9.53
N ILE A 150 -9.66 9.45 -10.05
CA ILE A 150 -11.09 9.38 -10.28
C ILE A 150 -11.58 8.07 -9.68
N ASP A 151 -12.48 8.17 -8.71
CA ASP A 151 -13.08 7.00 -8.11
C ASP A 151 -14.31 6.62 -8.93
N MET A 152 -14.45 5.32 -9.20
CA MET A 152 -15.43 4.81 -10.14
C MET A 152 -16.48 3.97 -9.41
N GLU A 153 -17.73 4.22 -9.74
CA GLU A 153 -18.87 3.51 -9.16
C GLU A 153 -19.03 2.14 -9.83
N GLN A 154 -19.01 1.08 -9.04
CA GLN A 154 -19.31 -0.28 -9.49
C GLN A 154 -20.76 -0.64 -9.18
N HIS A 155 -21.44 -1.19 -10.18
CA HIS A 155 -22.81 -1.69 -10.07
C HIS A 155 -22.85 -3.21 -10.20
N SER A 156 -23.88 -3.82 -9.59
CA SER A 156 -24.10 -5.27 -9.72
C SER A 156 -24.29 -5.65 -11.19
N GLY A 157 -23.42 -6.53 -11.71
CA GLY A 157 -23.44 -6.95 -13.11
C GLY A 157 -22.50 -6.18 -14.03
N ASP A 158 -21.64 -5.33 -13.49
CA ASP A 158 -20.50 -4.79 -14.22
C ASP A 158 -19.47 -5.89 -14.55
N PRO A 159 -18.85 -5.84 -15.76
CA PRO A 159 -17.78 -6.74 -16.10
C PRO A 159 -16.55 -6.46 -15.22
N VAL A 160 -15.77 -7.51 -14.96
CA VAL A 160 -14.56 -7.41 -14.13
C VAL A 160 -13.51 -6.55 -14.83
N LEU A 161 -13.22 -5.40 -14.25
CA LEU A 161 -12.15 -4.52 -14.70
C LEU A 161 -10.81 -5.00 -14.15
N ARG A 162 -9.74 -4.73 -14.90
CA ARG A 162 -8.38 -5.12 -14.53
C ARG A 162 -7.45 -3.93 -14.58
N ALA A 163 -6.48 -3.91 -13.67
CA ALA A 163 -5.41 -2.92 -13.70
C ALA A 163 -4.70 -2.92 -15.06
N GLY A 164 -4.39 -1.73 -15.57
CA GLY A 164 -3.72 -1.55 -16.86
C GLY A 164 -4.65 -1.47 -18.08
N MET A 165 -5.97 -1.53 -17.91
CA MET A 165 -6.91 -1.25 -18.99
C MET A 165 -6.88 0.23 -19.41
N SER A 166 -6.92 0.48 -20.71
CA SER A 166 -7.09 1.83 -21.27
C SER A 166 -8.54 2.30 -21.14
N VAL A 167 -8.69 3.58 -20.83
CA VAL A 167 -9.99 4.22 -20.63
C VAL A 167 -10.03 5.61 -21.26
N HIS A 168 -11.22 6.01 -21.68
CA HIS A 168 -11.56 7.39 -22.00
C HIS A 168 -12.39 7.98 -20.87
N VAL A 169 -12.03 9.19 -20.45
CA VAL A 169 -12.69 9.91 -19.37
C VAL A 169 -13.26 11.21 -19.91
N SER A 170 -14.53 11.46 -19.61
CA SER A 170 -15.20 12.73 -19.87
C SER A 170 -15.65 13.34 -18.56
N VAL A 171 -15.16 14.55 -18.26
CA VAL A 171 -15.54 15.33 -17.07
C VAL A 171 -16.66 16.30 -17.44
N ASP A 172 -17.71 16.37 -16.62
CA ASP A 172 -18.74 17.38 -16.82
C ASP A 172 -18.39 18.70 -16.11
N LEU A 173 -18.11 19.72 -16.90
CA LEU A 173 -17.72 21.05 -16.44
C LEU A 173 -18.92 21.98 -16.14
N HIS A 174 -20.16 21.55 -16.43
CA HIS A 174 -21.36 22.39 -16.31
C HIS A 174 -21.86 22.59 -14.87
N SER A 175 -21.28 21.91 -13.88
CA SER A 175 -21.66 22.09 -12.47
C SER A 175 -21.03 23.30 -11.77
N SER A 176 -20.30 24.14 -12.52
CA SER A 176 -19.79 25.43 -12.02
C SER A 176 -20.89 26.50 -11.99
N SER A 177 -21.92 26.32 -11.15
CA SER A 177 -22.88 27.39 -10.86
C SER A 177 -23.24 27.45 -9.38
N SER A 178 -22.43 28.21 -8.62
CA SER A 178 -22.82 29.29 -7.68
C SER A 178 -21.72 29.53 -6.64
#